data_AF-A0A256W7M2-F1
#
_entry.id   AF-A0A256W7M2-F1
#
_cell.length_a   1.000
_cell.length_b   1.000
_cell.length_c   1.000
_cell.angle_alpha   90.00
_cell.angle_beta   90.00
_cell.angle_gamma   90.00
#
_symmetry.space_group_name_H-M   'P 1'
#
loop_
_entity.id
_entity.type
_entity.pdbx_description
1 polymer ?
#
loop_
_entity_poly.entity_id
_entity_poly.type
_entity_poly.pdbx_seq_one_letter_code
_entity_poly.pdbx_strand_id
1 'polypeptide(L)'
;MLLEDFKVYNLSMDLGKKIYSHVNKWKYFDKDTLGKQLVRSSDSIAANLSEGLGRYHYKERKNFSFYSRGSLFETKTWITKAHERDLISTEEFEAFIIEINTISVKLNNYIKTIGPS
;
A
#
# COMPACT_ATOMS: atom_id res chain seq x y z
N MET A 1 4.31 18.52 -10.91
CA MET A 1 3.21 17.79 -10.24
C MET A 1 3.52 17.76 -8.77
N LEU A 2 2.65 18.30 -7.92
CA LEU A 2 2.81 18.19 -6.49
C LEU A 2 2.43 16.77 -6.05
N LEU A 3 3.09 16.26 -5.01
CA LEU A 3 2.82 14.92 -4.49
C LEU A 3 1.36 14.78 -4.01
N GLU A 4 0.81 15.87 -3.50
CA GLU A 4 -0.57 16.02 -2.99
C GLU A 4 -1.64 15.89 -4.09
N ASP A 5 -1.30 16.16 -5.35
CA ASP A 5 -2.24 15.98 -6.48
C ASP A 5 -2.28 14.53 -6.98
N PHE A 6 -1.34 13.70 -6.50
CA PHE A 6 -1.20 12.34 -6.97
C PHE A 6 -2.19 11.41 -6.25
N LYS A 7 -3.37 11.24 -6.87
CA LYS A 7 -4.47 10.44 -6.31
C LYS A 7 -4.07 9.05 -5.80
N VAL A 8 -3.16 8.34 -6.48
CA VAL A 8 -2.71 7.00 -6.04
C VAL A 8 -1.87 7.10 -4.77
N TYR A 9 -1.02 8.11 -4.66
CA TYR A 9 -0.24 8.36 -3.45
C TYR A 9 -1.16 8.70 -2.27
N ASN A 10 -2.13 9.60 -2.43
CA ASN A 10 -3.05 9.96 -1.34
C ASN A 10 -3.86 8.77 -0.83
N LEU A 11 -4.37 7.93 -1.74
CA LEU A 11 -5.06 6.69 -1.35
C LEU A 11 -4.13 5.73 -0.60
N SER A 12 -2.86 5.65 -1.01
CA SER A 12 -1.87 4.80 -0.33
C SER A 12 -1.51 5.33 1.06
N MET A 13 -1.45 6.66 1.24
CA MET A 13 -1.26 7.30 2.55
C MET A 13 -2.43 7.03 3.49
N ASP A 14 -3.66 7.12 2.98
CA ASP A 14 -4.86 6.85 3.78
C ASP A 14 -4.95 5.36 4.19
N LEU A 15 -4.64 4.45 3.26
CA LEU A 15 -4.55 3.01 3.55
C LEU A 15 -3.54 2.73 4.67
N GLY A 16 -2.31 3.26 4.58
CA GLY A 16 -1.28 3.08 5.60
C GLY A 16 -1.71 3.61 6.97
N LYS A 17 -2.32 4.80 7.01
CA LYS A 17 -2.88 5.38 8.25
C LYS A 17 -3.94 4.49 8.90
N LYS A 18 -4.89 3.96 8.12
CA LYS A 18 -5.94 3.07 8.64
C LYS A 18 -5.33 1.78 9.19
N ILE A 19 -4.45 1.15 8.42
CA ILE A 19 -3.76 -0.08 8.82
C ILE A 19 -2.99 0.12 10.12
N TYR A 20 -2.19 1.20 10.23
CA TYR A 20 -1.47 1.53 11.44
C TYR A 20 -2.41 1.67 12.65
N SER A 21 -3.55 2.35 12.47
CA SER A 21 -4.56 2.53 13.51
C SER A 21 -5.14 1.20 14.03
N HIS A 22 -5.40 0.22 13.15
CA HIS A 22 -5.84 -1.10 13.60
C HIS A 22 -4.73 -1.88 14.29
N VAL A 23 -3.55 -1.98 13.66
CA VAL A 23 -2.41 -2.72 14.20
C VAL A 23 -1.99 -2.19 15.56
N ASN A 24 -2.09 -0.88 15.79
CA ASN A 24 -1.71 -0.29 17.07
C ASN A 24 -2.57 -0.79 18.24
N LYS A 25 -3.80 -1.26 17.99
CA LYS A 25 -4.71 -1.82 19.00
C LYS A 25 -4.47 -3.30 19.29
N TRP A 26 -3.67 -3.99 18.48
CA TRP A 26 -3.41 -5.42 18.65
C TRP A 26 -2.52 -5.72 19.86
N LYS A 27 -2.60 -6.95 20.34
CA LYS A 27 -1.72 -7.48 21.39
C LYS A 27 -0.28 -7.52 20.89
N TYR A 28 0.67 -7.53 21.84
CA TYR A 28 2.10 -7.44 21.53
C TYR A 28 2.57 -8.50 20.51
N PHE A 29 2.20 -9.77 20.70
CA PHE A 29 2.63 -10.85 19.81
C PHE A 29 2.18 -10.67 18.36
N ASP A 30 0.90 -10.33 18.15
CA ASP A 30 0.34 -10.09 16.82
C ASP A 30 0.96 -8.86 16.17
N LYS A 31 1.16 -7.80 16.96
CA LYS A 31 1.84 -6.57 16.53
C LYS A 31 3.28 -6.84 16.11
N ASP A 32 4.03 -7.63 16.88
CA ASP A 32 5.45 -7.91 16.62
C ASP A 32 5.67 -8.82 15.42
N THR A 33 4.77 -9.80 15.21
CA THR A 33 4.94 -10.82 14.17
C THR A 33 4.31 -10.44 12.84
N LEU A 34 3.03 -10.02 12.84
CA LEU A 34 2.27 -9.70 11.63
C LEU A 34 2.10 -8.20 11.46
N GLY A 35 1.76 -7.49 12.54
CA GLY A 35 1.46 -6.07 12.51
C GLY A 35 2.61 -5.22 11.95
N LYS A 36 3.85 -5.49 12.38
CA LYS A 36 5.04 -4.82 11.85
C LYS A 36 5.21 -5.00 10.35
N GLN A 37 4.96 -6.21 9.83
CA GLN A 37 5.09 -6.49 8.40
C GLN A 37 3.99 -5.79 7.61
N LEU A 38 2.75 -5.86 8.10
CA LEU A 38 1.58 -5.23 7.50
C LEU A 38 1.74 -3.69 7.40
N VAL A 39 2.17 -3.03 8.47
CA VAL A 39 2.41 -1.58 8.49
C VAL A 39 3.53 -1.19 7.53
N ARG A 40 4.65 -1.94 7.55
CA ARG A 40 5.79 -1.65 6.67
C ARG A 40 5.42 -1.79 5.20
N SER A 41 4.72 -2.87 4.84
CA SER A 41 4.30 -3.08 3.46
C SER A 41 3.30 -2.01 3.01
N SER A 42 2.35 -1.59 3.87
CA SER A 42 1.37 -0.57 3.48
C SER A 42 2.02 0.80 3.28
N ASP A 43 2.89 1.22 4.20
CA ASP A 43 3.55 2.54 4.13
C ASP A 43 4.54 2.60 2.95
N SER A 44 5.18 1.47 2.64
CA SER A 44 6.09 1.33 1.50
C SER A 44 5.43 1.64 0.15
N ILE A 45 4.11 1.48 0.02
CA ILE A 45 3.40 1.79 -1.23
C ILE A 45 3.56 3.29 -1.56
N ALA A 46 3.19 4.16 -0.61
CA ALA A 46 3.27 5.60 -0.76
C ALA A 46 4.72 6.10 -0.78
N ALA A 47 5.59 5.51 0.03
CA ALA A 47 7.02 5.85 0.06
C ALA A 47 7.67 5.64 -1.31
N ASN A 48 7.48 4.47 -1.93
CA ASN A 48 8.00 4.18 -3.27
C ASN A 48 7.40 5.09 -4.35
N LEU A 49 6.10 5.44 -4.25
CA LEU A 49 5.47 6.37 -5.19
C LEU A 49 6.09 7.76 -5.10
N SER A 50 6.32 8.25 -3.88
CA SER A 50 6.98 9.54 -3.64
C SER A 50 8.42 9.54 -4.15
N GLU A 51 9.18 8.49 -3.83
CA GLU A 51 10.57 8.36 -4.26
C GLU A 51 10.68 8.30 -5.79
N GLY A 52 9.84 7.50 -6.44
CA GLY A 52 9.78 7.41 -7.90
C GLY A 52 9.44 8.74 -8.57
N LEU A 53 8.55 9.54 -7.97
CA LEU A 53 8.23 10.87 -8.47
C LEU A 53 9.42 11.83 -8.41
N GLY A 54 10.26 11.71 -7.38
CA GLY A 54 11.51 12.47 -7.24
C GLY A 54 12.61 12.07 -8.23
N ARG A 55 12.47 10.95 -8.96
CA ARG A 55 13.46 10.52 -9.96
C ARG A 55 13.34 11.31 -11.27
N TYR A 56 14.50 11.57 -11.88
CA TYR A 56 14.63 12.31 -13.13
C TYR A 56 14.23 11.48 -14.35
N HIS A 57 14.61 10.20 -14.40
CA HIS A 57 14.34 9.34 -15.56
C HIS A 57 13.04 8.55 -15.42
N TYR A 58 12.27 8.46 -16.51
CA TYR A 58 11.00 7.72 -16.54
C TYR A 58 11.15 6.23 -16.21
N LYS A 59 12.28 5.61 -16.58
CA LYS A 59 12.59 4.19 -16.26
C LYS A 59 12.67 3.95 -14.76
N GLU A 60 13.37 4.84 -14.03
CA GLU A 60 13.48 4.74 -12.58
C GLU A 60 12.11 4.96 -11.91
N ARG A 61 11.37 5.99 -12.32
CA ARG A 61 10.01 6.24 -11.82
C ARG A 61 9.09 5.03 -12.02
N LYS A 62 9.20 4.37 -13.18
CA LYS A 62 8.44 3.14 -13.49
C LYS A 62 8.87 1.99 -12.57
N ASN A 63 10.17 1.81 -12.32
CA ASN A 63 10.69 0.80 -11.39
C ASN A 63 10.17 1.01 -9.95
N PHE A 64 10.21 2.24 -9.44
CA PHE A 64 9.64 2.57 -8.13
C PHE A 64 8.13 2.29 -8.07
N SER A 65 7.40 2.59 -9.14
CA SER A 65 5.98 2.24 -9.22
C SER A 65 5.74 0.73 -9.21
N PHE A 66 6.67 -0.07 -9.74
CA PHE A 66 6.61 -1.53 -9.60
C PHE A 66 6.91 -1.99 -8.17
N TYR A 67 7.82 -1.32 -7.44
CA TYR A 67 8.03 -1.59 -6.01
C TYR A 67 6.77 -1.27 -5.20
N SER A 68 6.13 -0.12 -5.44
CA SER A 68 4.81 0.19 -4.84
C SER A 68 3.78 -0.90 -5.11
N ARG A 69 3.76 -1.43 -6.34
CA ARG A 69 2.85 -2.52 -6.71
C ARG A 69 3.18 -3.80 -5.94
N GLY A 70 4.46 -4.14 -5.80
CA GLY A 70 4.91 -5.27 -4.99
C GLY A 70 4.46 -5.14 -3.53
N SER A 71 4.71 -3.99 -2.91
CA SER A 71 4.27 -3.69 -1.54
C SER A 71 2.76 -3.72 -1.36
N LEU A 72 1.98 -3.34 -2.38
CA LEU A 72 0.52 -3.45 -2.35
C LEU A 72 0.05 -4.91 -2.30
N PHE A 73 0.66 -5.80 -3.08
CA PHE A 73 0.34 -7.23 -3.04
C PHE A 73 0.77 -7.87 -1.71
N GLU A 74 1.94 -7.48 -1.19
CA GLU A 74 2.37 -7.91 0.14
C GLU A 74 1.41 -7.46 1.24
N THR A 75 0.93 -6.21 1.18
CA THR A 75 -0.09 -5.68 2.08
C THR A 75 -1.37 -6.50 2.02
N LYS A 76 -1.82 -6.88 0.81
CA LYS A 76 -2.97 -7.77 0.63
C LYS A 76 -2.75 -9.12 1.32
N THR A 77 -1.58 -9.73 1.16
CA THR A 77 -1.22 -10.99 1.84
C THR A 77 -1.32 -10.85 3.36
N TRP A 78 -0.80 -9.77 3.93
CA TRP A 78 -0.84 -9.55 5.37
C TRP A 78 -2.24 -9.26 5.90
N ILE A 79 -3.08 -8.52 5.15
CA ILE A 79 -4.50 -8.33 5.48
C ILE A 79 -5.27 -9.66 5.47
N THR A 80 -5.04 -10.51 4.47
CA THR A 80 -5.67 -11.85 4.43
C THR A 80 -5.24 -12.68 5.64
N LYS A 81 -3.94 -12.70 5.98
CA LYS A 81 -3.46 -13.42 7.18
C LYS A 81 -4.01 -12.84 8.49
N ALA A 82 -4.24 -11.52 8.55
CA ALA A 82 -4.84 -10.90 9.72
C ALA A 82 -6.28 -11.36 9.92
N HIS A 83 -7.05 -11.46 8.83
CA HIS A 83 -8.41 -12.00 8.84
C HIS A 83 -8.44 -13.48 9.22
N GLU A 84 -7.58 -14.32 8.62
CA GLU A 84 -7.45 -15.76 8.97
C GLU A 84 -7.05 -16.02 10.43
N ARG A 85 -6.53 -15.00 11.13
CA ARG A 85 -6.13 -15.05 12.55
C ARG A 85 -7.10 -14.31 13.47
N ASP A 86 -8.27 -13.93 12.96
CA ASP A 86 -9.30 -13.19 13.70
C ASP A 86 -8.80 -11.87 14.31
N LEU A 87 -7.80 -11.22 13.68
CA LEU A 87 -7.23 -9.93 14.12
C LEU A 87 -8.01 -8.73 13.60
N ILE A 88 -8.84 -8.93 12.58
CA ILE A 88 -9.76 -7.96 11.98
C ILE A 88 -11.08 -8.67 11.66
N SER A 89 -12.19 -7.91 11.68
CA SER A 89 -13.50 -8.46 11.32
C SER A 89 -13.61 -8.71 9.82
N THR A 90 -14.63 -9.49 9.41
CA THR A 90 -14.93 -9.70 7.99
C THR A 90 -15.27 -8.38 7.30
N GLU A 91 -16.01 -7.47 7.95
CA GLU A 91 -16.35 -6.15 7.41
C GLU A 91 -15.10 -5.29 7.22
N GLU A 92 -14.17 -5.30 8.19
CA GLU A 92 -12.88 -4.60 8.08
C GLU A 92 -12.04 -5.19 6.92
N PHE A 93 -11.98 -6.51 6.82
CA PHE A 93 -11.28 -7.21 5.74
C PHE A 93 -11.83 -6.82 4.36
N GLU A 94 -13.14 -6.89 4.17
CA GLU A 94 -13.80 -6.52 2.90
C GLU A 94 -13.52 -5.06 2.53
N ALA A 95 -13.60 -4.14 3.51
CA ALA A 95 -13.27 -2.74 3.31
C ALA A 95 -11.82 -2.54 2.84
N PHE A 96 -10.85 -3.21 3.49
CA PHE A 96 -9.45 -3.15 3.06
C PHE A 96 -9.22 -3.73 1.68
N ILE A 97 -9.87 -4.84 1.33
CA ILE A 97 -9.74 -5.45 0.01
C ILE A 97 -10.28 -4.53 -1.08
N ILE A 98 -11.41 -3.85 -0.85
CA ILE A 98 -11.96 -2.86 -1.79
C ILE A 98 -10.96 -1.71 -2.02
N GLU A 99 -10.37 -1.18 -0.96
CA GLU A 99 -9.39 -0.09 -1.03
C GLU A 99 -8.11 -0.52 -1.76
N ILE A 100 -7.56 -1.69 -1.42
CA ILE A 100 -6.38 -2.29 -2.07
C ILE A 100 -6.63 -2.50 -3.57
N ASN A 101 -7.79 -3.05 -3.95
CA ASN A 101 -8.13 -3.27 -5.36
C ASN A 101 -8.27 -1.93 -6.11
N THR A 102 -8.85 -0.92 -5.46
CA THR A 102 -8.96 0.43 -6.02
C THR A 102 -7.59 1.05 -6.27
N ILE A 103 -6.66 0.93 -5.32
CA ILE A 103 -5.27 1.40 -5.47
C ILE A 103 -4.58 0.61 -6.59
N SER A 104 -4.76 -0.71 -6.66
CA SER A 104 -4.14 -1.57 -7.70
C SER A 104 -4.53 -1.13 -9.10
N VAL A 105 -5.82 -0.89 -9.35
CA VAL A 105 -6.30 -0.42 -10.66
C VAL A 105 -5.68 0.94 -11.02
N LYS A 106 -5.71 1.89 -10.09
CA LYS A 106 -5.18 3.24 -10.35
C LYS A 106 -3.67 3.25 -10.51
N LEU A 107 -2.95 2.45 -9.73
CA LEU A 107 -1.51 2.27 -9.82
C LEU A 107 -1.11 1.68 -11.17
N ASN A 108 -1.80 0.63 -11.63
CA ASN A 108 -1.54 0.06 -12.95
C ASN A 108 -1.82 1.06 -14.08
N ASN A 109 -2.88 1.85 -13.97
CA ASN A 109 -3.16 2.91 -14.94
C ASN A 109 -2.07 3.99 -14.93
N TYR A 110 -1.60 4.39 -13.76
CA TYR A 110 -0.48 5.32 -13.62
C TYR A 110 0.80 4.77 -14.25
N ILE A 111 1.19 3.51 -13.96
CA ILE A 111 2.38 2.88 -14.54
C ILE A 111 2.37 2.94 -16.08
N LYS A 112 1.20 2.74 -16.71
CA LYS A 112 1.04 2.81 -18.17
C LYS A 112 1.28 4.21 -18.74
N THR A 113 1.13 5.28 -17.95
CA THR A 113 1.39 6.65 -18.42
C THR A 113 2.87 7.06 -18.28
N ILE A 114 3.69 6.28 -17.59
CA ILE A 114 5.11 6.61 -17.31
C ILE A 114 5.99 6.25 -18.51
N GLY A 115 5.96 7.06 -19.56
CA GLY A 115 6.86 6.93 -20.71
C GLY A 115 6.81 5.56 -21.43
N PRO A 116 7.56 5.40 -22.53
CA PRO A 116 7.62 4.15 -23.26
C PRO A 116 8.22 3.02 -22.42
N SER A 117 7.91 1.78 -22.80
CA SER A 117 8.54 0.57 -22.26
C SER A 117 10.00 0.48 -22.71
#